data_AF-A0AAW9EB27-F1
#
_entry.id   AF-A0AAW9EB27-F1
#
_cell.length_a   1.000
_cell.length_b   1.000
_cell.length_c   1.000
_cell.angle_alpha   90.00
_cell.angle_beta   90.00
_cell.angle_gamma   90.00
#
_symmetry.space_group_name_H-M   'P 1'
#
loop_
_entity.id
_entity.type
_entity.pdbx_description
1 polymer ?
#
loop_
_entity_poly.entity_id
_entity_poly.type
_entity_poly.pdbx_seq_one_letter_code
_entity_poly.pdbx_strand_id
1 'polypeptide(L)'
;MKKVQFRIEESQHDDLLDCLKTLYPDEPGLTVAKGMKLLASALLKSKVKNEDVNVSKDNDDFIKTTMYLTGKQRTLIEKAAHRHGWNLSRECRYRIQTTLENELDFFDQELLVMNRCRNAIDKIGRNFHYIIVNDNARVLDKDGFYQDAERLSTEIMSLKSEFENYIVLCKGRTVSNKVEV
;
A
#
# COMPACT_ATOMS: atom_id res chain seq x y z
N MET A 1 42.83 -11.94 11.63
CA MET A 1 42.63 -10.56 11.14
C MET A 1 43.88 -10.10 10.40
N LYS A 2 43.75 -9.48 9.21
CA LYS A 2 44.89 -8.90 8.50
C LYS A 2 45.24 -7.54 9.12
N LYS A 3 46.53 -7.24 9.28
CA LYS A 3 47.01 -5.95 9.79
C LYS A 3 47.49 -5.09 8.62
N VAL A 4 47.12 -3.82 8.63
CA VAL A 4 47.64 -2.80 7.70
C VAL A 4 48.46 -1.83 8.54
N GLN A 5 49.71 -1.61 8.14
CA GLN A 5 50.64 -0.71 8.83
C GLN A 5 50.96 0.45 7.90
N PHE A 6 50.79 1.67 8.40
CA PHE A 6 51.18 2.88 7.71
C PHE A 6 52.49 3.39 8.32
N ARG A 7 53.42 3.80 7.47
CA ARG A 7 54.64 4.50 7.91
C ARG A 7 54.39 5.99 7.68
N ILE A 8 54.29 6.72 8.78
CA ILE A 8 54.06 8.17 8.79
C ILE A 8 55.04 8.81 9.77
N GLU A 9 55.34 10.08 9.56
CA GLU A 9 56.13 10.88 10.48
C GLU A 9 55.30 11.24 11.73
N GLU A 10 55.97 11.50 12.85
CA GLU A 10 55.29 11.76 14.13
C GLU A 10 54.42 13.04 14.07
N SER A 11 54.87 14.08 13.37
CA SER A 11 54.09 15.29 13.09
C SER A 11 52.80 15.00 12.32
N GLN A 12 52.89 14.12 11.31
CA GLN A 12 51.76 13.74 10.46
C GLN A 12 50.75 12.86 11.20
N HIS A 13 51.18 12.15 12.25
CA HIS A 13 50.28 11.34 13.06
C HIS A 13 49.28 12.20 13.85
N ASP A 14 49.74 13.32 14.40
CA ASP A 14 48.90 14.23 15.18
C ASP A 14 47.95 15.03 14.28
N ASP A 15 48.45 15.53 13.15
CA ASP A 15 47.62 16.16 12.12
C ASP A 15 46.50 15.22 11.62
N LEU A 16 46.85 13.95 11.41
CA LEU A 16 45.88 12.92 11.00
C LEU A 16 44.82 12.68 12.07
N LEU A 17 45.19 12.68 13.35
CA LEU A 17 44.25 12.54 14.45
C LEU A 17 43.25 13.71 14.49
N ASP A 18 43.71 14.94 14.26
CA ASP A 18 42.85 16.12 14.25
C ASP A 18 41.92 16.15 13.03
N CYS A 19 42.41 15.72 11.86
CA CYS A 19 41.55 15.49 10.70
C CYS A 19 40.45 14.46 11.00
N LEU A 20 40.80 13.37 11.68
CA LEU A 20 39.84 12.31 12.03
C LEU A 20 38.81 12.77 13.07
N LYS A 21 39.19 13.59 14.06
CA LYS A 21 38.23 14.20 15.00
C LYS A 21 37.26 15.13 14.30
N THR A 22 37.73 15.87 13.30
CA THR A 22 36.87 16.73 12.47
C THR A 22 35.86 15.91 11.66
N LEU A 23 36.27 14.75 11.14
CA LEU A 23 35.41 13.86 10.38
C LEU A 23 34.41 13.07 11.27
N TYR A 24 34.77 12.79 12.52
CA TYR A 24 33.97 12.01 13.46
C TYR A 24 33.89 12.71 14.84
N PRO A 25 33.18 13.84 14.95
CA PRO A 25 33.14 14.65 16.17
C PRO A 25 32.42 13.95 17.34
N ASP A 26 31.51 13.01 17.03
CA ASP A 26 30.65 12.34 18.00
C ASP A 26 31.26 11.06 18.61
N GLU A 27 32.49 10.70 18.24
CA GLU A 27 33.15 9.46 18.71
C GLU A 27 34.10 9.72 19.89
N PRO A 28 33.70 9.42 21.14
CA PRO A 28 34.56 9.61 22.29
C PRO A 28 35.76 8.63 22.25
N GLY A 29 36.95 9.14 22.62
CA GLY A 29 38.18 8.36 22.67
C GLY A 29 38.71 7.95 21.28
N LEU A 30 38.57 8.81 20.29
CA LEU A 30 39.03 8.55 18.93
C LEU A 30 40.55 8.43 18.88
N THR A 31 41.03 7.29 18.35
CA THR A 31 42.44 7.06 18.03
C THR A 31 42.60 6.98 16.51
N VAL A 32 43.81 7.21 16.00
CA VAL A 32 44.09 7.09 14.55
C VAL A 32 43.66 5.72 14.01
N ALA A 33 43.91 4.64 14.77
CA ALA A 33 43.49 3.29 14.38
C ALA A 33 41.96 3.14 14.28
N LYS A 34 41.20 3.72 15.23
CA LYS A 34 39.74 3.68 15.23
C LYS A 34 39.17 4.52 14.10
N GLY A 35 39.71 5.72 13.86
CA GLY A 35 39.29 6.59 12.75
C GLY A 35 39.58 5.99 11.38
N MET A 36 40.76 5.40 11.18
CA MET A 36 41.10 4.70 9.93
C MET A 36 40.24 3.46 9.69
N LYS A 37 39.86 2.74 10.75
CA LYS A 37 38.89 1.64 10.64
C LYS A 37 37.52 2.16 10.19
N LEU A 38 37.05 3.28 10.73
CA LEU A 38 35.78 3.89 10.35
C LEU A 38 35.80 4.36 8.88
N LEU A 39 36.87 5.04 8.46
CA LEU A 39 37.07 5.43 7.05
C LEU A 39 37.10 4.23 6.11
N ALA A 40 37.89 3.20 6.44
CA ALA A 40 37.94 1.97 5.64
C ALA A 40 36.56 1.31 5.55
N SER A 41 35.80 1.29 6.64
CA SER A 41 34.44 0.74 6.64
C SER A 41 33.48 1.58 5.80
N ALA A 42 33.61 2.90 5.79
CA ALA A 42 32.82 3.80 4.96
C ALA A 42 33.14 3.62 3.46
N LEU A 43 34.43 3.47 3.11
CA LEU A 43 34.88 3.20 1.75
C LEU A 43 34.46 1.80 1.26
N LEU A 44 34.45 0.80 2.14
CA LEU A 44 33.95 -0.53 1.80
C LEU A 44 32.43 -0.51 1.62
N LYS A 45 31.69 0.21 2.47
CA LYS A 45 30.23 0.40 2.31
C LYS A 45 29.88 1.19 1.05
N SER A 46 30.68 2.18 0.65
CA SER A 46 30.43 2.92 -0.59
C SER A 46 30.68 2.06 -1.84
N LYS A 47 31.61 1.10 -1.77
CA LYS A 47 31.88 0.13 -2.84
C LYS A 47 30.76 -0.91 -3.04
N VAL A 48 29.82 -1.04 -2.09
CA VAL A 48 28.68 -1.97 -2.15
C VAL A 48 27.52 -1.41 -3.02
N LYS A 49 27.65 -0.22 -3.61
CA LYS A 49 26.67 0.28 -4.59
C LYS A 49 27.05 -0.11 -6.02
N ASN A 50 26.71 -1.34 -6.38
CA ASN A 50 26.24 -1.75 -7.72
C ASN A 50 25.58 -3.14 -7.66
N GLU A 51 24.86 -3.44 -6.58
CA GLU A 51 23.82 -4.47 -6.59
C GLU A 51 22.53 -3.80 -6.11
N ASP A 52 21.99 -2.96 -6.99
CA ASP A 52 20.55 -2.71 -7.00
C ASP A 52 19.88 -4.04 -7.36
N VAL A 53 19.45 -4.78 -6.35
CA VAL A 53 18.07 -5.24 -6.16
C VAL A 53 18.03 -5.69 -4.71
N ASN A 54 17.26 -4.98 -3.88
CA ASN A 54 16.69 -5.56 -2.66
C ASN A 54 15.96 -6.84 -3.08
N VAL A 55 16.66 -7.95 -3.12
CA VAL A 55 16.06 -9.23 -2.80
C VAL A 55 15.77 -9.07 -1.32
N SER A 56 14.59 -8.52 -1.01
CA SER A 56 13.96 -8.84 0.26
C SER A 56 13.96 -10.36 0.27
N LYS A 57 14.87 -10.94 1.04
CA LYS A 57 14.63 -12.29 1.52
C LYS A 57 13.26 -12.18 2.15
N ASP A 58 12.29 -12.90 1.60
CA ASP A 58 11.00 -13.20 2.24
C ASP A 58 11.32 -13.89 3.57
N ASN A 59 11.76 -13.11 4.53
CA ASN A 59 11.69 -13.46 5.92
C ASN A 59 10.29 -12.99 6.30
N ASP A 60 9.39 -13.94 6.50
CA ASP A 60 8.04 -13.74 7.05
C ASP A 60 8.06 -13.16 8.48
N ASP A 61 9.23 -12.75 8.98
CA ASP A 61 9.44 -12.18 10.30
C ASP A 61 8.98 -10.72 10.35
N PHE A 62 8.11 -10.43 11.32
CA PHE A 62 7.67 -9.06 11.58
C PHE A 62 8.84 -8.17 12.05
N ILE A 63 9.18 -7.16 11.24
CA ILE A 63 10.12 -6.12 11.63
C ILE A 63 9.38 -5.03 12.42
N LYS A 64 9.87 -4.72 13.63
CA LYS A 64 9.33 -3.63 14.45
C LYS A 64 9.80 -2.29 13.89
N THR A 65 8.89 -1.56 13.25
CA THR A 65 9.13 -0.23 12.70
C THR A 65 8.42 0.84 13.52
N THR A 66 9.16 1.83 14.01
CA THR A 66 8.58 3.00 14.69
C THR A 66 8.19 4.06 13.66
N MET A 67 6.94 4.50 13.68
CA MET A 67 6.45 5.59 12.83
C MET A 67 6.04 6.80 13.68
N TYR A 68 6.24 8.00 13.13
CA TYR A 68 5.73 9.23 13.71
C TYR A 68 4.42 9.62 13.00
N LEU A 69 3.37 9.83 13.79
CA LEU A 69 2.05 10.26 13.31
C LEU A 69 1.68 11.56 14.01
N THR A 70 1.04 12.47 13.30
CA THR A 70 0.38 13.63 13.93
C THR A 70 -0.79 13.17 14.80
N GLY A 71 -1.16 13.95 15.82
CA GLY A 71 -2.28 13.62 16.70
C GLY A 71 -3.62 13.42 15.97
N LYS A 72 -3.84 14.19 14.90
CA LYS A 72 -5.01 14.04 14.01
C LYS A 72 -4.98 12.72 13.23
N GLN A 73 -3.82 12.32 12.69
CA GLN A 73 -3.68 11.05 11.98
C GLN A 73 -3.90 9.87 12.93
N ARG A 74 -3.28 9.91 14.12
CA ARG A 74 -3.45 8.85 15.12
C ARG A 74 -4.91 8.64 15.51
N THR A 75 -5.64 9.72 15.81
CA THR A 75 -7.06 9.64 16.20
C THR A 75 -7.96 9.13 15.08
N LEU A 76 -7.68 9.47 13.82
CA LEU A 76 -8.42 8.94 12.67
C LEU A 76 -8.17 7.45 12.44
N ILE A 77 -6.91 7.02 12.52
CA ILE A 77 -6.54 5.60 12.40
C ILE A 77 -7.16 4.80 13.56
N GLU A 78 -7.15 5.35 14.78
CA GLU A 78 -7.74 4.71 15.94
C GLU A 78 -9.26 4.55 15.82
N LYS A 79 -9.98 5.57 15.31
CA LYS A 79 -11.40 5.45 14.99
C LYS A 79 -11.68 4.42 13.89
N ALA A 80 -10.81 4.31 12.90
CA ALA A 80 -10.93 3.27 11.87
C ALA A 80 -10.70 1.88 12.46
N ALA A 81 -9.63 1.69 13.24
CA ALA A 81 -9.34 0.43 13.91
C ALA A 81 -10.52 -0.07 14.77
N HIS A 82 -11.17 0.83 15.54
CA HIS A 82 -12.37 0.49 16.32
C HIS A 82 -13.55 0.05 15.45
N ARG A 83 -13.82 0.75 14.34
CA ARG A 83 -14.90 0.38 13.40
C ARG A 83 -14.66 -1.00 12.77
N HIS A 84 -13.40 -1.36 12.55
CA HIS A 84 -13.00 -2.63 11.93
C HIS A 84 -12.81 -3.76 12.96
N GLY A 85 -12.90 -3.46 14.27
CA GLY A 85 -12.61 -4.42 15.34
C GLY A 85 -11.12 -4.82 15.41
N TRP A 86 -10.23 -3.95 14.95
CA TRP A 86 -8.79 -4.19 14.86
C TRP A 86 -8.01 -3.37 15.89
N ASN A 87 -6.78 -3.80 16.18
CA ASN A 87 -5.84 -2.98 16.94
C ASN A 87 -5.15 -1.95 16.02
N LEU A 88 -4.60 -0.89 16.62
CA LEU A 88 -3.97 0.21 15.88
C LEU A 88 -2.85 -0.28 14.95
N SER A 89 -2.04 -1.23 15.41
CA SER A 89 -0.93 -1.78 14.63
C SER A 89 -1.40 -2.55 13.39
N ARG A 90 -2.48 -3.31 13.50
CA ARG A 90 -3.09 -4.05 12.40
C ARG A 90 -3.68 -3.09 11.37
N GLU A 91 -4.37 -2.05 11.82
CA GLU A 91 -4.90 -0.99 10.94
C GLU A 91 -3.78 -0.25 10.20
N CYS A 92 -2.70 0.13 10.89
CA CYS A 92 -1.54 0.76 10.27
C CYS A 92 -0.88 -0.16 9.22
N ARG A 93 -0.70 -1.44 9.56
CA ARG A 93 -0.11 -2.42 8.63
C ARG A 93 -0.99 -2.59 7.40
N TYR A 94 -2.29 -2.80 7.60
CA TYR A 94 -3.24 -2.96 6.51
C TYR A 94 -3.19 -1.78 5.54
N ARG A 95 -3.15 -0.55 6.05
CA ARG A 95 -3.05 0.67 5.23
C ARG A 95 -1.73 0.75 4.46
N ILE A 96 -0.62 0.42 5.12
CA ILE A 96 0.70 0.41 4.47
C ILE A 96 0.73 -0.67 3.38
N GLN A 97 0.23 -1.86 3.67
CA GLN A 97 0.15 -2.97 2.73
C GLN A 97 -0.70 -2.59 1.52
N THR A 98 -1.92 -2.08 1.73
CA THR A 98 -2.80 -1.60 0.64
C THR A 98 -2.24 -0.40 -0.14
N THR A 99 -1.30 0.37 0.41
CA THR A 99 -0.57 1.38 -0.38
C THR A 99 0.63 0.84 -1.15
N LEU A 100 1.23 -0.26 -0.70
CA LEU A 100 2.40 -0.88 -1.34
C LEU A 100 2.00 -1.89 -2.42
N GLU A 101 1.02 -2.72 -2.12
CA GLU A 101 0.33 -3.57 -3.07
C GLU A 101 -0.61 -2.66 -3.87
N ASN A 102 -0.22 -2.30 -5.08
CA ASN A 102 -1.06 -1.52 -6.00
C ASN A 102 -2.25 -2.36 -6.55
N GLU A 103 -2.65 -3.38 -5.80
CA GLU A 103 -3.83 -4.20 -6.02
C GLU A 103 -4.97 -3.56 -5.23
N LEU A 104 -6.07 -3.27 -5.91
CA LEU A 104 -7.20 -2.56 -5.36
C LEU A 104 -7.97 -3.50 -4.41
N ASP A 105 -7.54 -3.57 -3.15
CA ASP A 105 -8.13 -4.51 -2.20
C ASP A 105 -9.44 -3.96 -1.63
N PHE A 106 -10.53 -4.69 -1.84
CA PHE A 106 -11.87 -4.31 -1.38
C PHE A 106 -12.08 -4.75 0.07
N PHE A 107 -12.66 -3.90 0.91
CA PHE A 107 -13.08 -4.36 2.24
C PHE A 107 -14.17 -5.44 2.11
N ASP A 108 -14.29 -6.33 3.10
CA ASP A 108 -15.31 -7.40 3.10
C ASP A 108 -16.74 -6.88 2.83
N GLN A 109 -17.06 -5.70 3.37
CA GLN A 109 -18.36 -5.04 3.15
C GLN A 109 -18.53 -4.55 1.71
N GLU A 110 -17.45 -4.10 1.07
CA GLU A 110 -17.45 -3.63 -0.32
C GLU A 110 -17.55 -4.80 -1.29
N LEU A 111 -16.80 -5.88 -1.01
CA LEU A 111 -16.90 -7.14 -1.73
C LEU A 111 -18.32 -7.74 -1.64
N LEU A 112 -18.97 -7.63 -0.48
CA LEU A 112 -20.37 -8.05 -0.30
C LEU A 112 -21.33 -7.27 -1.20
N VAL A 113 -21.17 -5.94 -1.30
CA VAL A 113 -21.99 -5.10 -2.19
C VAL A 113 -21.74 -5.45 -3.65
N MET A 114 -20.48 -5.68 -4.03
CA MET A 114 -20.11 -6.05 -5.40
C MET A 114 -20.68 -7.41 -5.80
N ASN A 115 -20.66 -8.38 -4.88
CA ASN A 115 -21.29 -9.68 -5.07
C ASN A 115 -22.82 -9.59 -5.18
N ARG A 116 -23.47 -8.70 -4.41
CA ARG A 116 -24.92 -8.44 -4.55
C ARG A 116 -25.24 -7.85 -5.92
N CYS A 117 -24.44 -6.89 -6.39
CA CYS A 117 -24.59 -6.31 -7.71
C CYS A 117 -24.45 -7.37 -8.80
N ARG A 118 -23.42 -8.23 -8.72
CA ARG A 118 -23.24 -9.36 -9.65
C ARG A 118 -24.46 -10.27 -9.67
N ASN A 119 -24.98 -10.66 -8.51
CA ASN A 119 -26.16 -11.52 -8.42
C ASN A 119 -27.40 -10.88 -9.04
N ALA A 120 -27.57 -9.57 -8.90
CA ALA A 120 -28.65 -8.82 -9.55
C ALA A 120 -28.49 -8.84 -11.08
N ILE A 121 -27.28 -8.64 -11.61
CA ILE A 121 -26.98 -8.77 -13.06
C ILE A 121 -27.30 -10.19 -13.55
N ASP A 122 -26.86 -11.22 -12.84
CA ASP A 122 -27.13 -12.62 -13.19
C ASP A 122 -28.63 -12.95 -13.18
N LYS A 123 -29.42 -12.28 -12.34
CA LYS A 123 -30.88 -12.41 -12.32
C LYS A 123 -31.53 -11.71 -13.53
N ILE A 124 -31.10 -10.49 -13.84
CA ILE A 124 -31.53 -9.72 -15.02
C ILE A 124 -31.21 -10.52 -16.30
N GLY A 125 -30.00 -11.06 -16.42
CA GLY A 125 -29.59 -11.88 -17.57
C GLY A 125 -30.42 -13.15 -17.74
N ARG A 126 -30.78 -13.83 -16.65
CA ARG A 126 -31.70 -14.98 -16.68
C ARG A 126 -33.10 -14.58 -17.11
N ASN A 127 -33.63 -13.47 -16.61
CA ASN A 127 -34.93 -12.95 -17.03
C ASN A 127 -34.95 -12.61 -18.54
N PHE A 128 -33.90 -11.94 -19.05
CA PHE A 128 -33.73 -11.71 -20.49
C PHE A 128 -33.71 -13.01 -21.28
N HIS A 129 -32.95 -14.01 -20.82
CA HIS A 129 -32.88 -15.30 -21.48
C HIS A 129 -34.25 -15.97 -21.59
N TYR A 130 -35.03 -15.98 -20.50
CA TYR A 130 -36.39 -16.51 -20.51
C TYR A 130 -37.32 -15.76 -21.46
N ILE A 131 -37.26 -14.43 -21.46
CA ILE A 131 -38.05 -13.60 -22.37
C ILE A 131 -37.70 -13.92 -23.83
N ILE A 132 -36.42 -14.02 -24.18
CA ILE A 132 -35.97 -14.27 -25.55
C ILE A 132 -36.27 -15.71 -26.01
N VAL A 133 -36.03 -16.70 -25.15
CA VAL A 133 -36.16 -18.13 -25.49
C VAL A 133 -37.63 -18.58 -25.51
N ASN A 134 -38.46 -18.11 -24.58
CA ASN A 134 -39.88 -18.49 -24.57
C ASN A 134 -40.67 -17.87 -25.74
N ASP A 135 -40.24 -16.72 -26.27
CA ASP A 135 -40.97 -16.03 -27.36
C ASP A 135 -40.54 -16.43 -28.77
N ASN A 136 -39.54 -17.30 -28.98
CA ASN A 136 -39.01 -17.60 -30.33
C ASN A 136 -38.76 -16.33 -31.18
N ALA A 137 -38.38 -15.21 -30.55
CA ALA A 137 -38.24 -13.88 -31.16
C ALA A 137 -39.52 -13.27 -31.80
N ARG A 138 -40.72 -13.78 -31.52
CA ARG A 138 -42.00 -13.16 -31.91
C ARG A 138 -42.54 -12.29 -30.76
N VAL A 139 -42.00 -11.07 -30.67
CA VAL A 139 -42.54 -10.01 -29.81
C VAL A 139 -43.87 -9.56 -30.41
N LEU A 140 -44.98 -10.13 -29.95
CA LEU A 140 -46.34 -9.74 -30.33
C LEU A 140 -47.12 -9.37 -29.08
N ASP A 141 -47.34 -8.06 -28.92
CA ASP A 141 -48.37 -7.38 -28.11
C ASP A 141 -49.01 -8.21 -27.00
N LYS A 142 -48.25 -8.44 -25.93
CA LYS A 142 -48.83 -8.83 -24.65
C LYS A 142 -48.44 -7.80 -23.61
N ASP A 143 -49.44 -7.24 -22.93
CA ASP A 143 -49.26 -6.30 -21.81
C ASP A 143 -48.26 -6.82 -20.75
N GLY A 144 -48.14 -8.14 -20.62
CA GLY A 144 -47.15 -8.79 -19.75
C GLY A 144 -45.69 -8.56 -20.18
N PHE A 145 -45.38 -8.53 -21.47
CA PHE A 145 -44.02 -8.26 -21.96
C PHE A 145 -43.59 -6.84 -21.64
N TYR A 146 -44.50 -5.88 -21.80
CA TYR A 146 -44.22 -4.47 -21.48
C TYR A 146 -44.00 -4.27 -19.97
N GLN A 147 -44.81 -4.94 -19.13
CA GLN A 147 -44.60 -4.93 -17.67
C GLN A 147 -43.28 -5.58 -17.25
N ASP A 148 -42.91 -6.70 -17.87
CA ASP A 148 -41.64 -7.37 -17.58
C ASP A 148 -40.45 -6.51 -18.03
N ALA A 149 -40.55 -5.84 -19.18
CA ALA A 149 -39.56 -4.89 -19.67
C ALA A 149 -39.44 -3.64 -18.78
N GLU A 150 -40.56 -3.10 -18.29
CA GLU A 150 -40.59 -1.94 -17.40
C GLU A 150 -39.99 -2.28 -16.03
N ARG A 151 -40.34 -3.44 -15.48
CA ARG A 151 -39.76 -3.95 -14.24
C ARG A 151 -38.25 -4.16 -14.37
N LEU A 152 -37.80 -4.72 -15.49
CA LEU A 152 -36.39 -4.92 -15.79
C LEU A 152 -35.63 -3.60 -15.94
N SER A 153 -36.22 -2.61 -16.61
CA SER A 153 -35.68 -1.26 -16.72
C SER A 153 -35.49 -0.62 -15.35
N THR A 154 -36.47 -0.81 -14.46
CA THR A 154 -36.42 -0.30 -13.07
C THR A 154 -35.31 -0.99 -12.26
N GLU A 155 -35.17 -2.32 -12.39
CA GLU A 155 -34.09 -3.09 -11.74
C GLU A 155 -32.70 -2.66 -12.24
N ILE A 156 -32.55 -2.40 -13.56
CA ILE A 156 -31.31 -1.89 -14.16
C ILE A 156 -30.98 -0.48 -13.65
N MET A 157 -31.96 0.41 -13.56
CA MET A 157 -31.75 1.79 -13.09
C MET A 157 -31.39 1.84 -11.60
N SER A 158 -32.00 0.98 -10.78
CA SER A 158 -31.63 0.82 -9.37
C SER A 158 -30.19 0.31 -9.23
N LEU A 159 -29.83 -0.73 -9.98
CA LEU A 159 -28.48 -1.28 -9.98
C LEU A 159 -27.44 -0.25 -10.44
N LYS A 160 -27.74 0.53 -11.48
CA LYS A 160 -26.89 1.63 -11.95
C LYS A 160 -26.67 2.66 -10.85
N SER A 161 -27.71 3.05 -10.11
CA SER A 161 -27.59 4.01 -9.01
C SER A 161 -26.74 3.46 -7.86
N GLU A 162 -26.90 2.19 -7.48
CA GLU A 162 -26.06 1.54 -6.48
C GLU A 162 -24.59 1.50 -6.92
N PHE A 163 -24.34 1.20 -8.20
CA PHE A 163 -23.01 1.14 -8.77
C PHE A 163 -22.35 2.53 -8.88
N GLU A 164 -23.10 3.56 -9.26
CA GLU A 164 -22.61 4.95 -9.29
C GLU A 164 -22.27 5.47 -7.89
N ASN A 165 -23.11 5.18 -6.89
CA ASN A 165 -22.82 5.50 -5.49
C ASN A 165 -21.53 4.80 -5.01
N TYR A 166 -21.34 3.54 -5.40
CA TYR A 166 -20.12 2.81 -5.10
C TYR A 166 -18.88 3.41 -5.78
N ILE A 167 -18.97 3.78 -7.06
CA ILE A 167 -17.90 4.48 -7.79
C ILE A 167 -17.54 5.81 -7.11
N VAL A 168 -18.51 6.58 -6.62
CA VAL A 168 -18.26 7.83 -5.88
C VAL A 168 -17.47 7.57 -4.59
N LEU A 169 -17.84 6.53 -3.83
CA LEU A 169 -17.10 6.13 -2.63
C LEU A 169 -15.66 5.71 -2.95
N CYS A 170 -15.45 4.98 -4.05
CA CYS A 170 -14.11 4.61 -4.52
C CYS A 170 -13.30 5.83 -5.04
N LYS A 171 -13.94 6.79 -5.72
CA LYS A 171 -13.30 8.03 -6.18
C LYS A 171 -12.81 8.90 -5.02
N GLY A 172 -13.55 8.95 -3.91
CA GLY A 172 -13.08 9.61 -2.69
C GLY A 172 -11.75 9.07 -2.16
N ARG A 173 -11.47 7.77 -2.37
CA ARG A 173 -10.18 7.14 -2.00
C ARG A 173 -9.06 7.46 -2.99
N THR A 174 -9.34 7.45 -4.29
CA THR A 174 -8.33 7.75 -5.33
C THR A 174 -7.90 9.22 -5.33
N VAL A 175 -8.81 10.15 -5.02
CA VAL A 175 -8.46 11.58 -4.92
C VAL A 175 -7.68 11.89 -3.63
N SER A 176 -7.97 11.20 -2.52
CA SER A 176 -7.20 11.35 -1.27
C SER A 176 -5.78 10.76 -1.35
N ASN A 177 -5.52 9.88 -2.32
CA ASN A 177 -4.19 9.29 -2.58
C ASN A 177 -3.35 10.09 -3.58
N LYS A 178 -3.89 11.15 -4.21
CA LYS A 178 -3.05 12.15 -4.87
C LYS A 178 -2.45 13.04 -3.80
N VAL A 179 -1.29 12.63 -3.30
CA VAL A 179 -0.35 13.55 -2.66
C VAL A 179 0.00 14.59 -3.73
N GLU A 180 -0.46 15.83 -3.55
CA GLU A 180 0.09 16.96 -4.31
C GLU A 180 1.59 17.01 -4.00
N VAL A 181 2.39 16.86 -5.06
CA VAL A 181 3.86 16.94 -5.04
C VAL A 181 4.29 18.38 -4.83
#